data_AF-A0A7T7WKQ7-F1
#
_entry.id   AF-A0A7T7WKQ7-F1
#
_cell.length_a   1.000
_cell.length_b   1.000
_cell.length_c   1.000
_cell.angle_alpha   90.00
_cell.angle_beta   90.00
_cell.angle_gamma   90.00
#
_symmetry.space_group_name_H-M   'P 1'
#
loop_
_entity.id
_entity.type
_entity.pdbx_description
1 polymer ?
#
loop_
_entity_poly.entity_id
_entity_poly.type
_entity_poly.pdbx_seq_one_letter_code
_entity_poly.pdbx_strand_id
1 'polypeptide(L)'
;MTNYLTIFNLLILIAFSYWLSFDINKYAGIFVTVIGAISSLYFFIFRQHKMMLMKSIKSINDLIIKNNEKFIDSMLHDLSEPKGKVELEKDRKKVSLYLTFIKVEIDNFPCGGPITSVFKDSQTVKDIKKSLNKYYSDYHEAITFDTVIENPSMNIESQKKDLLIDGAIHSSKNISSELEKQLKIHF
;
A
#
# COMPACT_ATOMS: atom_id res chain seq x y z
N MET A 1 63.74 -19.58 44.11
CA MET A 1 63.22 -18.94 42.88
C MET A 1 62.56 -19.91 41.89
N THR A 2 62.60 -21.24 42.12
CA THR A 2 62.07 -22.26 41.21
C THR A 2 60.54 -22.44 41.25
N ASN A 3 59.89 -22.33 42.41
CA ASN A 3 58.43 -22.56 42.52
C ASN A 3 57.54 -21.53 41.79
N TYR A 4 57.92 -20.25 41.78
CA TYR A 4 57.13 -19.20 41.12
C TYR A 4 57.09 -19.39 39.60
N LEU A 5 58.22 -19.82 39.02
CA LEU A 5 58.34 -20.08 37.58
C LEU A 5 57.51 -21.30 37.17
N THR A 6 57.47 -22.34 38.01
CA THR A 6 56.65 -23.54 37.77
C THR A 6 55.15 -23.23 37.86
N ILE A 7 54.73 -22.44 38.86
CA ILE A 7 53.33 -22.03 39.02
C ILE A 7 52.88 -21.13 37.85
N PHE A 8 53.75 -20.20 37.43
CA PHE A 8 53.47 -19.34 36.28
C PHE A 8 53.35 -20.13 34.98
N ASN A 9 54.25 -21.09 34.74
CA ASN A 9 54.17 -21.98 33.58
C ASN A 9 52.91 -22.86 33.61
N LEU A 10 52.48 -23.32 34.80
CA LEU A 10 51.23 -24.07 34.95
C LEU A 10 50.01 -23.20 34.63
N LEU A 11 49.98 -21.95 35.11
CA LEU A 11 48.91 -20.99 34.82
C LEU A 11 48.85 -20.66 33.32
N ILE A 12 50.01 -20.49 32.66
CA ILE A 12 50.08 -20.31 31.20
C ILE A 12 49.52 -21.55 30.50
N LEU A 13 49.91 -22.76 30.89
CA LEU A 13 49.42 -24.00 30.28
C LEU A 13 47.91 -24.18 30.46
N ILE A 14 47.37 -23.84 31.64
CA ILE A 14 45.92 -23.87 31.90
C ILE A 14 45.20 -22.83 31.03
N ALA A 15 45.72 -21.61 30.93
CA ALA A 15 45.15 -20.58 30.06
C ALA A 15 45.21 -20.96 28.58
N PHE A 16 46.32 -21.54 28.12
CA PHE A 16 46.49 -22.02 26.75
C PHE A 16 45.56 -23.20 26.44
N SER A 17 45.37 -24.10 27.41
CA SER A 17 44.43 -25.23 27.30
C SER A 17 42.97 -24.74 27.25
N TYR A 18 42.62 -23.72 28.03
CA TYR A 18 41.28 -23.12 27.99
C TYR A 18 41.03 -22.40 26.66
N TRP A 19 42.05 -21.72 26.12
CA TRP A 19 41.97 -21.05 24.82
C TRP A 19 41.90 -22.05 23.65
N LEU A 20 42.67 -23.13 23.69
CA LEU A 20 42.59 -24.24 22.72
C LEU A 20 41.27 -25.01 22.82
N SER A 21 40.63 -25.03 24.00
CA SER A 21 39.29 -25.61 24.20
C SER A 21 38.15 -24.69 23.73
N PHE A 22 38.45 -23.43 23.41
CA PHE A 22 37.49 -22.48 22.86
C PHE A 22 37.24 -22.85 21.40
N ASP A 23 36.26 -23.74 21.21
CA ASP A 23 35.91 -24.30 19.91
C ASP A 23 35.17 -23.25 19.07
N ILE A 24 35.92 -22.27 18.56
CA ILE A 24 35.42 -21.13 17.78
C ILE A 24 34.55 -21.63 16.60
N ASN A 25 34.87 -22.79 16.05
CA ASN A 25 34.10 -23.42 14.98
C ASN A 25 32.67 -23.81 15.41
N LYS A 26 32.49 -24.26 16.66
CA LYS A 26 31.17 -24.61 17.21
C LYS A 26 30.28 -23.38 17.39
N TYR A 27 30.85 -22.28 17.89
CA TYR A 27 30.11 -21.02 18.04
C TYR A 27 29.91 -20.31 16.70
N ALA A 28 30.88 -20.36 15.78
CA ALA A 28 30.76 -19.81 14.43
C ALA A 28 29.67 -20.53 13.64
N GLY A 29 29.56 -21.86 13.73
CA GLY A 29 28.47 -22.61 13.12
C GLY A 29 27.09 -22.21 13.64
N ILE A 30 26.96 -21.95 14.94
CA ILE A 30 25.70 -21.46 15.54
C ILE A 30 25.39 -20.03 15.08
N PHE A 31 26.38 -19.13 15.10
CA PHE A 31 26.19 -17.74 14.66
C PHE A 31 25.80 -17.65 13.17
N VAL A 32 26.49 -18.38 12.29
CA VAL A 32 26.17 -18.43 10.86
C VAL A 32 24.77 -19.00 10.64
N THR A 33 24.37 -20.02 11.40
CA THR A 33 23.03 -20.61 11.32
C THR A 33 21.96 -19.63 11.79
N VAL A 34 22.19 -18.90 12.89
CA VAL A 34 21.27 -17.89 13.43
C VAL A 34 21.14 -16.70 12.48
N ILE A 35 22.25 -16.19 11.93
CA ILE A 35 22.24 -15.11 10.93
C ILE A 35 21.53 -15.58 9.64
N GLY A 36 21.76 -16.82 9.20
CA GLY A 36 21.07 -17.43 8.07
C GLY A 36 19.56 -17.56 8.29
N ALA A 37 19.14 -17.94 9.49
CA ALA A 37 17.73 -18.03 9.86
C ALA A 37 17.07 -16.64 9.94
N ILE A 38 17.73 -15.66 10.56
CA ILE A 38 17.24 -14.27 10.65
C ILE A 38 17.12 -13.64 9.28
N SER A 39 18.12 -13.81 8.41
CA SER A 39 18.08 -13.27 7.04
C SER A 39 16.97 -13.92 6.20
N SER A 40 16.80 -15.24 6.30
CA SER A 40 15.72 -15.96 5.62
C SER A 40 14.34 -15.49 6.08
N LEU A 41 14.15 -15.30 7.39
CA LEU A 41 12.92 -14.77 7.96
C LEU A 41 12.65 -13.33 7.51
N TYR A 42 13.69 -12.50 7.48
CA TYR A 42 13.60 -11.13 6.97
C TYR A 42 13.15 -11.09 5.50
N PHE A 43 13.78 -11.89 4.62
CA PHE A 43 13.38 -11.99 3.21
C PHE A 43 11.94 -12.47 3.05
N PHE A 44 11.51 -13.43 3.87
CA PHE A 44 10.13 -13.91 3.86
C PHE A 44 9.13 -12.81 4.25
N ILE A 45 9.37 -12.11 5.36
CA ILE A 45 8.51 -11.01 5.83
C ILE A 45 8.45 -9.90 4.78
N PHE A 46 9.60 -9.51 4.22
CA PHE A 46 9.68 -8.49 3.19
C PHE A 46 8.92 -8.88 1.92
N ARG A 47 9.03 -10.14 1.48
CA ARG A 47 8.27 -10.67 0.33
C ARG A 47 6.77 -10.66 0.58
N GLN A 48 6.33 -11.06 1.77
CA GLN A 48 4.90 -11.01 2.13
C GLN A 48 4.37 -9.57 2.17
N HIS A 49 5.16 -8.65 2.74
CA HIS A 49 4.81 -7.23 2.75
C HIS A 49 4.64 -6.67 1.33
N LYS A 50 5.60 -6.93 0.43
CA LYS A 50 5.50 -6.52 -0.98
C LYS A 50 4.28 -7.12 -1.68
N MET A 51 3.99 -8.40 -1.46
CA MET A 51 2.82 -9.04 -2.06
C MET A 51 1.51 -8.43 -1.56
N MET A 52 1.41 -8.08 -0.27
CA MET A 52 0.25 -7.39 0.30
C MET A 52 0.08 -5.99 -0.29
N LEU A 53 1.17 -5.22 -0.39
CA LEU A 53 1.16 -3.87 -0.96
C LEU A 53 0.71 -3.89 -2.43
N MET A 54 1.22 -4.83 -3.23
CA MET A 54 0.80 -5.00 -4.63
C MET A 54 -0.68 -5.37 -4.76
N LYS A 55 -1.20 -6.25 -3.88
CA LYS A 55 -2.63 -6.61 -3.86
C LYS A 55 -3.52 -5.42 -3.53
N SER A 56 -3.14 -4.60 -2.54
CA SER A 56 -3.93 -3.43 -2.15
C SER A 56 -3.92 -2.36 -3.25
N ILE A 57 -2.76 -2.08 -3.88
CA ILE A 57 -2.67 -1.16 -5.01
C ILE A 57 -3.55 -1.62 -6.17
N LYS A 58 -3.48 -2.91 -6.52
CA LYS A 58 -4.32 -3.48 -7.57
C LYS A 58 -5.81 -3.33 -7.23
N SER A 59 -6.20 -3.61 -5.99
CA SER A 59 -7.59 -3.45 -5.53
C SER A 59 -8.10 -2.02 -5.75
N ILE A 60 -7.33 -1.01 -5.31
CA ILE A 60 -7.70 0.41 -5.47
C ILE A 60 -7.80 0.78 -6.94
N ASN A 61 -6.81 0.39 -7.77
CA ASN A 61 -6.82 0.70 -9.20
C ASN A 61 -7.99 0.03 -9.93
N ASP A 62 -8.29 -1.24 -9.63
CA ASP A 62 -9.41 -1.97 -10.22
C ASP A 62 -10.75 -1.30 -9.86
N LEU A 63 -10.88 -0.77 -8.64
CA LEU A 63 -12.06 0.00 -8.22
C LEU A 63 -12.16 1.36 -8.93
N ILE A 64 -11.04 2.07 -9.09
CA ILE A 64 -10.99 3.34 -9.84
C ILE A 64 -11.44 3.13 -11.28
N ILE A 65 -10.94 2.09 -11.96
CA ILE A 65 -11.32 1.78 -13.34
C ILE A 65 -12.82 1.52 -13.43
N LYS A 66 -13.36 0.64 -12.57
CA LYS A 66 -14.81 0.34 -12.54
C LYS A 66 -15.66 1.57 -12.25
N ASN A 67 -15.18 2.47 -11.40
CA ASN A 67 -15.88 3.69 -11.07
C ASN A 67 -15.89 4.67 -12.25
N ASN A 68 -14.74 4.84 -12.93
CA ASN A 68 -14.63 5.67 -14.12
C ASN A 68 -15.52 5.15 -15.26
N GLU A 69 -15.54 3.83 -15.50
CA GLU A 69 -16.43 3.21 -16.48
C GLU A 69 -17.90 3.54 -16.17
N LYS A 70 -18.35 3.34 -14.92
CA LYS A 70 -19.73 3.65 -14.53
C LYS A 70 -20.05 5.14 -14.59
N PHE A 71 -19.09 6.00 -14.28
CA PHE A 71 -19.25 7.44 -14.38
C PHE A 71 -19.41 7.87 -15.84
N ILE A 72 -18.56 7.37 -16.74
CA ILE A 72 -18.67 7.66 -18.19
C ILE A 72 -20.03 7.17 -18.72
N ASP A 73 -20.43 5.93 -18.40
CA ASP A 73 -21.76 5.41 -18.76
C ASP A 73 -22.87 6.36 -18.28
N SER A 74 -22.76 6.84 -17.03
CA SER A 74 -23.75 7.76 -16.45
C SER A 74 -23.84 9.10 -17.18
N MET A 75 -22.71 9.62 -17.67
CA MET A 75 -22.63 10.89 -18.39
C MET A 75 -23.16 10.77 -19.82
N LEU A 76 -23.10 9.57 -20.41
CA LEU A 76 -23.55 9.32 -21.78
C LEU A 76 -25.05 8.97 -21.89
N HIS A 77 -25.74 8.71 -20.78
CA HIS A 77 -27.18 8.42 -20.79
C HIS A 77 -28.00 9.57 -21.38
N ASP A 78 -29.00 9.21 -22.19
CA ASP A 78 -30.02 10.14 -22.68
C ASP A 78 -31.16 10.28 -21.65
N LEU A 79 -31.28 11.47 -21.06
CA LEU A 79 -32.28 11.77 -20.03
C LEU A 79 -33.68 12.02 -20.60
N SER A 80 -33.82 12.09 -21.92
CA SER A 80 -35.11 12.24 -22.58
C SER A 80 -35.96 10.96 -22.48
N GLU A 81 -35.32 9.80 -22.30
CA GLU A 81 -36.00 8.51 -22.20
C GLU A 81 -36.27 8.08 -20.74
N PRO A 82 -37.45 7.51 -20.43
CA PRO A 82 -37.74 7.00 -19.10
C PRO A 82 -36.84 5.82 -18.68
N LYS A 83 -36.35 5.02 -19.65
CA LYS A 83 -35.36 3.96 -19.38
C LYS A 83 -34.01 4.54 -18.94
N GLY A 84 -33.55 5.60 -19.61
CA GLY A 84 -32.29 6.29 -19.26
C GLY A 84 -32.29 6.83 -17.83
N LYS A 85 -33.44 7.31 -17.32
CA LYS A 85 -33.55 7.78 -15.92
C LYS A 85 -33.36 6.66 -14.89
N VAL A 86 -33.93 5.48 -15.14
CA VAL A 86 -33.81 4.32 -14.23
C VAL A 86 -32.39 3.75 -14.26
N GLU A 87 -31.78 3.68 -15.44
CA GLU A 87 -30.39 3.22 -15.61
C GLU A 87 -29.39 4.20 -14.97
N LEU A 88 -29.59 5.51 -15.16
CA LEU A 88 -28.80 6.54 -14.48
C LEU A 88 -28.86 6.40 -12.97
N GLU A 89 -30.03 6.15 -12.38
CA GLU A 89 -30.14 6.00 -10.93
C GLU A 89 -29.35 4.79 -10.41
N LYS A 90 -29.34 3.69 -11.19
CA LYS A 90 -28.56 2.49 -10.90
C LYS A 90 -27.07 2.75 -11.00
N ASP A 91 -26.62 3.45 -12.03
CA ASP A 91 -25.20 3.77 -12.22
C ASP A 91 -24.73 4.77 -11.16
N ARG A 92 -25.54 5.77 -10.79
CA ARG A 92 -25.28 6.68 -9.67
C ARG A 92 -25.04 5.92 -8.36
N LYS A 93 -25.92 4.97 -8.03
CA LYS A 93 -25.77 4.13 -6.82
C LYS A 93 -24.46 3.34 -6.86
N LYS A 94 -24.07 2.82 -8.02
CA LYS A 94 -22.79 2.11 -8.19
C LYS A 94 -21.58 3.03 -8.08
N VAL A 95 -21.63 4.21 -8.69
CA VAL A 95 -20.55 5.21 -8.60
C VAL A 95 -20.32 5.61 -7.14
N SER A 96 -21.39 5.93 -6.41
CA SER A 96 -21.33 6.24 -4.97
C SER A 96 -20.77 5.07 -4.14
N LEU A 97 -21.19 3.85 -4.46
CA LEU A 97 -20.68 2.64 -3.79
C LEU A 97 -19.18 2.44 -4.03
N TYR A 98 -18.71 2.60 -5.27
CA TYR A 98 -17.30 2.45 -5.60
C TYR A 98 -16.44 3.57 -5.00
N LEU A 99 -16.91 4.83 -5.01
CA LEU A 99 -16.24 5.92 -4.30
C LEU A 99 -16.05 5.59 -2.81
N THR A 100 -17.06 4.98 -2.17
CA THR A 100 -16.99 4.54 -0.78
C THR A 100 -15.94 3.42 -0.60
N PHE A 101 -15.94 2.42 -1.47
CA PHE A 101 -14.97 1.33 -1.39
C PHE A 101 -13.53 1.80 -1.65
N ILE A 102 -13.32 2.71 -2.60
CA ILE A 102 -12.01 3.33 -2.84
C ILE A 102 -11.53 4.05 -1.57
N LYS A 103 -12.41 4.80 -0.90
CA LYS A 103 -12.07 5.49 0.35
C LYS A 103 -11.64 4.51 1.45
N VAL A 104 -12.42 3.45 1.64
CA VAL A 104 -12.11 2.41 2.64
C VAL A 104 -10.77 1.73 2.35
N GLU A 105 -10.49 1.38 1.10
CA GLU A 105 -9.21 0.79 0.70
C GLU A 105 -8.03 1.75 0.91
N ILE A 106 -8.19 3.04 0.56
CA ILE A 106 -7.19 4.09 0.82
C ILE A 106 -6.96 4.26 2.32
N ASP A 107 -8.02 4.27 3.13
CA ASP A 107 -7.89 4.43 4.57
C ASP A 107 -7.21 3.24 5.25
N ASN A 108 -7.31 2.07 4.64
CA ASN A 108 -6.65 0.84 5.08
C ASN A 108 -5.25 0.67 4.46
N PHE A 109 -4.83 1.50 3.50
CA PHE A 109 -3.51 1.42 2.87
C PHE A 109 -2.39 1.92 3.80
N PRO A 110 -1.18 1.30 3.78
CA PRO A 110 -0.84 -0.01 3.20
C PRO A 110 -1.20 -1.19 4.14
N CYS A 111 -1.81 -0.89 5.28
CA CYS A 111 -1.90 -1.73 6.46
C CYS A 111 -3.18 -2.56 6.58
N GLY A 112 -3.64 -3.19 5.50
CA GLY A 112 -4.86 -4.02 5.49
C GLY A 112 -4.78 -5.36 6.25
N GLY A 113 -3.71 -5.62 7.03
CA GLY A 113 -3.51 -6.88 7.74
C GLY A 113 -2.96 -6.70 9.16
N PRO A 114 -3.09 -7.73 10.03
CA PRO A 114 -2.67 -7.66 11.43
C PRO A 114 -1.15 -7.47 11.59
N ILE A 115 -0.35 -8.00 10.66
CA ILE A 115 1.13 -7.92 10.69
C ILE A 115 1.64 -6.50 10.44
N THR A 116 0.89 -5.67 9.71
CA THR A 116 1.29 -4.30 9.35
C THR A 116 0.76 -3.24 10.30
N SER A 117 0.02 -3.64 11.35
CA SER A 117 -0.50 -2.75 12.40
C SER A 117 0.61 -2.01 13.15
N VAL A 118 1.78 -2.64 13.31
CA VAL A 118 2.95 -2.09 14.02
C VAL A 118 3.53 -0.85 13.34
N PHE A 119 3.30 -0.68 12.03
CA PHE A 119 3.82 0.44 11.24
C PHE A 119 2.80 1.56 11.01
N LYS A 120 1.56 1.42 11.52
CA LYS A 120 0.46 2.38 11.29
C LYS A 120 0.77 3.78 11.81
N ASP A 121 1.54 3.88 12.89
CA ASP A 121 1.86 5.15 13.52
C ASP A 121 3.12 5.84 12.97
N SER A 122 3.83 5.19 12.03
CA SER A 122 5.01 5.78 11.41
C SER A 122 4.64 7.04 10.62
N GLN A 123 5.52 8.05 10.69
CA GLN A 123 5.31 9.32 10.00
C GLN A 123 5.15 9.12 8.49
N THR A 124 5.94 8.21 7.91
CA THR A 124 5.87 7.85 6.49
C THR A 124 4.48 7.37 6.07
N VAL A 125 3.86 6.47 6.85
CA VAL A 125 2.51 5.97 6.54
C VAL A 125 1.47 7.08 6.66
N LYS A 126 1.61 7.97 7.65
CA LYS A 126 0.73 9.14 7.81
C LYS A 126 0.83 10.10 6.62
N ASP A 127 2.03 10.36 6.13
CA ASP A 127 2.27 11.26 4.99
C ASP A 127 1.72 10.67 3.69
N ILE A 128 1.92 9.38 3.45
CA ILE A 128 1.33 8.67 2.30
C ILE A 128 -0.20 8.76 2.35
N LYS A 129 -0.80 8.45 3.51
CA LYS A 129 -2.25 8.51 3.68
C LYS A 129 -2.80 9.92 3.49
N LYS A 130 -2.07 10.95 3.94
CA LYS A 130 -2.44 12.35 3.72
C LYS A 130 -2.47 12.68 2.22
N SER A 131 -1.46 12.27 1.46
CA SER A 131 -1.41 12.46 0.00
C SER A 131 -2.52 11.72 -0.73
N LEU A 132 -2.74 10.44 -0.42
CA LEU A 132 -3.81 9.64 -1.02
C LEU A 132 -5.20 10.20 -0.72
N ASN A 133 -5.43 10.67 0.51
CA ASN A 133 -6.70 11.29 0.87
C ASN A 133 -6.94 12.63 0.16
N LYS A 134 -5.88 13.41 -0.06
CA LYS A 134 -5.98 14.63 -0.87
C LYS A 134 -6.41 14.28 -2.30
N TYR A 135 -5.69 13.36 -2.96
CA TYR A 135 -6.03 12.97 -4.34
C TYR A 135 -7.40 12.29 -4.45
N TYR A 136 -7.82 11.55 -3.42
CA TYR A 136 -9.18 11.03 -3.36
C TYR A 136 -10.22 12.13 -3.28
N SER A 137 -9.99 13.19 -2.49
CA SER A 137 -10.89 14.34 -2.41
C SER A 137 -11.05 15.00 -3.78
N ASP A 138 -9.93 15.26 -4.46
CA ASP A 138 -9.92 15.86 -5.81
C ASP A 138 -10.70 14.98 -6.81
N TYR A 139 -10.52 13.66 -6.73
CA TYR A 139 -11.23 12.69 -7.58
C TYR A 139 -12.73 12.60 -7.26
N HIS A 140 -13.08 12.60 -5.98
CA HIS A 140 -14.47 12.59 -5.53
C HIS A 140 -15.20 13.83 -6.04
N GLU A 141 -14.61 15.01 -5.84
CA GLU A 141 -15.17 16.27 -6.33
C GLU A 141 -15.36 16.26 -7.84
N ALA A 142 -14.37 15.78 -8.61
CA ALA A 142 -14.46 15.69 -10.06
C ALA A 142 -15.61 14.78 -10.56
N ILE A 143 -16.01 13.79 -9.76
CA ILE A 143 -17.11 12.87 -10.09
C ILE A 143 -18.46 13.37 -9.62
N THR A 144 -18.54 14.02 -8.45
CA THR A 144 -19.84 14.38 -7.85
C THR A 144 -20.26 15.80 -8.19
N PHE A 145 -19.33 16.76 -8.15
CA PHE A 145 -19.65 18.18 -8.23
C PHE A 145 -20.02 18.59 -9.66
N ASP A 146 -21.15 19.30 -9.80
CA ASP A 146 -21.69 19.73 -11.10
C ASP A 146 -21.89 18.61 -12.14
N THR A 147 -22.05 17.36 -11.68
CA THR A 147 -22.32 16.21 -12.55
C THR A 147 -23.75 15.67 -12.36
N VAL A 148 -24.16 14.78 -13.27
CA VAL A 148 -25.44 14.05 -13.17
C VAL A 148 -25.49 13.09 -11.97
N ILE A 149 -24.36 12.85 -11.30
CA ILE A 149 -24.28 12.02 -10.09
C ILE A 149 -24.96 12.73 -8.92
N GLU A 150 -24.64 13.99 -8.66
CA GLU A 150 -25.26 14.76 -7.57
C GLU A 150 -26.55 15.46 -8.04
N ASN A 151 -26.63 15.83 -9.32
CA ASN A 151 -27.78 16.53 -9.92
C ASN A 151 -28.36 15.78 -11.13
N PRO A 152 -29.21 14.76 -10.94
CA PRO A 152 -29.69 13.88 -12.02
C PRO A 152 -30.56 14.58 -13.08
N SER A 153 -31.16 15.73 -12.74
CA SER A 153 -31.98 16.53 -13.65
C SER A 153 -31.16 17.55 -14.44
N MET A 154 -29.85 17.64 -14.19
CA MET A 154 -28.97 18.56 -14.89
C MET A 154 -28.76 18.09 -16.33
N ASN A 155 -29.03 18.98 -17.29
CA ASN A 155 -28.64 18.76 -18.67
C ASN A 155 -27.26 19.39 -18.88
N ILE A 156 -26.28 18.57 -19.28
CA ILE A 156 -24.90 19.00 -19.49
C ILE A 156 -24.62 18.98 -20.99
N GLU A 157 -24.14 20.10 -21.53
CA GLU A 157 -23.71 20.17 -22.92
C GLU A 157 -22.58 19.18 -23.22
N SER A 158 -22.55 18.61 -24.42
CA SER A 158 -21.59 17.55 -24.78
C SER A 158 -20.13 17.93 -24.50
N GLN A 159 -19.73 19.17 -24.83
CA GLN A 159 -18.36 19.65 -24.59
C GLN A 159 -18.02 19.69 -23.10
N LYS A 160 -18.99 20.06 -22.24
CA LYS A 160 -18.80 20.07 -20.80
C LYS A 160 -18.77 18.65 -20.23
N LYS A 161 -19.49 17.69 -20.82
CA LYS A 161 -19.41 16.26 -20.44
C LYS A 161 -17.99 15.71 -20.66
N ASP A 162 -17.40 15.98 -21.82
CA ASP A 162 -16.05 15.54 -22.15
C ASP A 162 -15.00 16.09 -21.16
N LEU A 163 -15.10 17.39 -20.83
CA LEU A 163 -14.22 18.02 -19.84
C LEU A 163 -14.36 17.41 -18.44
N LEU A 164 -15.58 17.07 -18.02
CA LEU A 164 -15.83 16.43 -16.72
C LEU A 164 -15.27 15.00 -16.69
N ILE A 165 -15.43 14.25 -17.79
CA ILE A 165 -14.85 12.91 -17.94
C ILE A 165 -13.32 12.97 -17.88
N ASP A 166 -12.71 13.88 -18.63
CA ASP A 166 -11.25 14.07 -18.62
C ASP A 166 -10.75 14.48 -17.23
N GLY A 167 -11.48 15.36 -16.55
CA GLY A 167 -11.18 15.77 -15.17
C GLY A 167 -11.20 14.60 -14.19
N ALA A 168 -12.22 13.73 -14.25
CA ALA A 168 -12.32 12.54 -13.43
C ALA A 168 -11.19 11.54 -13.71
N ILE A 169 -10.85 11.30 -14.99
CA ILE A 169 -9.75 10.40 -15.37
C ILE A 169 -8.40 10.98 -14.93
N HIS A 170 -8.19 12.28 -15.07
CA HIS A 170 -6.93 12.92 -14.69
C HIS A 170 -6.72 12.89 -13.17
N SER A 171 -7.74 13.25 -12.40
CA SER A 171 -7.68 13.18 -10.93
C SER A 171 -7.46 11.75 -10.43
N SER A 172 -8.08 10.75 -11.06
CA SER A 172 -7.86 9.35 -10.68
C SER A 172 -6.43 8.86 -10.93
N LYS A 173 -5.76 9.36 -11.99
CA LYS A 173 -4.35 9.04 -12.28
C LYS A 173 -3.39 9.49 -11.18
N ASN A 174 -3.71 10.57 -10.46
CA ASN A 174 -2.88 11.03 -9.35
C ASN A 174 -2.86 10.02 -8.20
N ILE A 175 -4.00 9.37 -7.93
CA ILE A 175 -4.09 8.29 -6.95
C ILE A 175 -3.20 7.11 -7.39
N SER A 176 -3.37 6.64 -8.63
CA SER A 176 -2.58 5.52 -9.17
C SER A 176 -1.07 5.81 -9.18
N SER A 177 -0.68 7.02 -9.56
CA SER A 177 0.73 7.45 -9.56
C SER A 177 1.32 7.44 -8.16
N GLU A 178 0.58 7.93 -7.16
CA GLU A 178 1.05 7.96 -5.78
C GLU A 178 1.19 6.54 -5.20
N LEU A 179 0.25 5.65 -5.52
CA LEU A 179 0.33 4.22 -5.16
C LEU A 179 1.54 3.54 -5.80
N GLU A 180 1.80 3.79 -7.09
CA GLU A 180 2.97 3.24 -7.79
C GLU A 180 4.31 3.72 -7.22
N LYS A 181 4.40 4.96 -6.73
CA LYS A 181 5.61 5.43 -6.04
C LYS A 181 5.93 4.57 -4.81
N GLN A 182 4.92 4.10 -4.08
CA GLN A 182 5.12 3.24 -2.92
C GLN A 182 5.67 1.86 -3.29
N LEU A 183 5.42 1.37 -4.51
CA LEU A 183 6.11 0.18 -5.03
C LEU A 183 7.59 0.45 -5.29
N LYS A 184 7.94 1.64 -5.81
CA LYS A 184 9.30 2.00 -6.24
C LYS A 184 10.24 2.38 -5.10
N ILE A 185 9.75 3.06 -4.06
CA ILE A 185 10.56 3.55 -2.92
C ILE A 185 11.08 2.40 -2.04
N HIS A 186 10.54 1.19 -2.18
CA HIS A 186 10.97 -0.01 -1.45
C HIS A 186 11.77 -1.01 -2.32
N PHE A 187 12.47 -0.54 -3.36
CA PHE A 187 13.46 -1.31 -4.14
C PHE A 187 14.89 -0.85 -3.88
#